data_AF-A0A1V4WDV1-F1
#
_entry.id   AF-A0A1V4WDV1-F1
#
_cell.length_a   1.000
_cell.length_b   1.000
_cell.length_c   1.000
_cell.angle_alpha   90.00
_cell.angle_beta   90.00
_cell.angle_gamma   90.00
#
_symmetry.space_group_name_H-M   'P 1'
#
loop_
_entity.id
_entity.type
_entity.pdbx_description
1 polymer ?
#
loop_
_entity_poly.entity_id
_entity_poly.type
_entity_poly.pdbx_seq_one_letter_code
_entity_poly.pdbx_strand_id
1 'polypeptide(L)'
;MDNQIQTIQNVKVYLDETGTAFLDLENVARGLGFTRIAESGNEVVRWERVDGYLKDLGMPTCGHDSFIPENIFYRLAMKAKNETAEAFQAKVADEVLPSIRKHGAYMTPETIEKVLSDPDTIIP
;
A
#
# COMPACT_ATOMS: atom_id res chain seq x y z
N MET A 1 22.28 2.13 -9.48
CA MET A 1 22.00 2.89 -8.26
C MET A 1 21.16 1.98 -7.38
N ASP A 2 21.56 1.78 -6.12
CA ASP A 2 20.96 0.77 -5.24
C ASP A 2 19.57 1.21 -4.77
N ASN A 3 18.52 0.60 -5.32
CA ASN A 3 17.17 0.75 -4.79
C ASN A 3 17.12 0.09 -3.41
N GLN A 4 17.15 0.89 -2.34
CA GLN A 4 17.08 0.39 -0.97
C GLN A 4 15.68 -0.19 -0.71
N ILE A 5 15.61 -1.51 -0.54
CA ILE A 5 14.39 -2.20 -0.10
C ILE A 5 14.23 -1.98 1.39
N GLN A 6 13.17 -1.28 1.77
CA GLN A 6 12.75 -1.07 3.14
C GLN A 6 11.57 -2.00 3.45
N THR A 7 11.51 -2.54 4.67
CA THR A 7 10.37 -3.32 5.13
C THR A 7 9.55 -2.48 6.10
N ILE A 8 8.36 -2.04 5.68
CA ILE A 8 7.46 -1.23 6.51
C ILE A 8 6.22 -2.07 6.82
N GLN A 9 6.03 -2.45 8.10
CA GLN A 9 4.89 -3.29 8.52
C GLN A 9 4.74 -4.59 7.70
N ASN A 10 5.85 -5.31 7.46
CA ASN A 10 5.93 -6.49 6.57
C ASN A 10 5.67 -6.22 5.06
N VAL A 11 5.45 -4.95 4.73
CA VAL A 11 5.57 -4.26 3.44
C VAL A 11 6.96 -4.23 2.81
N LYS A 12 7.37 -5.11 1.88
CA LYS A 12 8.60 -4.81 1.11
C LYS A 12 8.31 -3.65 0.16
N VAL A 13 8.99 -2.53 0.37
CA VAL A 13 8.83 -1.30 -0.41
C VAL A 13 10.21 -0.82 -0.86
N TYR A 14 10.34 -0.38 -2.11
CA TYR A 14 11.50 0.40 -2.55
C TYR A 14 11.05 1.71 -3.18
N LEU A 15 11.88 2.73 -3.10
CA LEU A 15 11.66 4.03 -3.76
C LEU A 15 12.49 4.07 -5.04
N ASP A 16 11.90 4.59 -6.12
CA ASP A 16 12.66 4.91 -7.33
C ASP A 16 13.30 6.31 -7.27
N GLU A 17 14.09 6.64 -8.29
CA GLU A 17 14.77 7.93 -8.44
C GLU A 17 13.80 9.13 -8.57
N THR A 18 12.51 8.87 -8.85
CA THR A 18 11.45 9.88 -8.96
C THR A 18 10.66 10.08 -7.66
N GLY A 19 10.94 9.29 -6.63
CA GLY A 19 10.21 9.28 -5.36
C GLY A 19 8.93 8.41 -5.39
N THR A 20 8.70 7.65 -6.45
CA THR A 20 7.57 6.71 -6.53
C THR A 20 7.88 5.46 -5.71
N ALA A 21 6.98 5.12 -4.78
CA ALA A 21 7.08 3.88 -4.03
C ALA A 21 6.58 2.69 -4.84
N PHE A 22 7.34 1.60 -4.77
CA PHE A 22 7.03 0.31 -5.35
C PHE A 22 6.86 -0.72 -4.24
N LEU A 23 5.72 -1.38 -4.21
CA LEU A 23 5.31 -2.31 -3.16
C LEU A 23 5.27 -3.73 -3.72
N ASP A 24 5.72 -4.68 -2.91
CA ASP A 24 5.65 -6.10 -3.24
C ASP A 24 4.20 -6.59 -3.38
N LEU A 25 3.87 -7.17 -4.53
CA LEU A 25 2.50 -7.52 -4.88
C LEU A 25 1.92 -8.62 -3.98
N GLU A 26 2.71 -9.61 -3.56
CA GLU A 26 2.23 -10.67 -2.69
C GLU A 26 1.85 -10.13 -1.31
N ASN A 27 2.74 -9.35 -0.69
CA ASN A 27 2.47 -8.73 0.61
C ASN A 27 1.27 -7.78 0.55
N VAL A 28 1.14 -6.99 -0.53
CA VAL A 28 -0.04 -6.16 -0.77
C VAL A 28 -1.29 -7.03 -0.87
N ALA A 29 -1.25 -8.12 -1.63
CA ALA A 29 -2.41 -8.98 -1.81
C ALA A 29 -2.87 -9.62 -0.48
N ARG A 30 -1.92 -10.01 0.35
CA ARG A 30 -2.19 -10.50 1.72
C ARG A 30 -2.75 -9.39 2.62
N GLY A 31 -2.12 -8.23 2.64
CA GLY A 31 -2.55 -7.09 3.45
C GLY A 31 -3.92 -6.54 3.06
N LEU A 32 -4.29 -6.61 1.78
CA LEU A 32 -5.61 -6.25 1.29
C LEU A 32 -6.65 -7.37 1.45
N GLY A 33 -6.31 -8.49 2.08
CA GLY A 33 -7.26 -9.58 2.34
C GLY A 33 -7.68 -10.36 1.08
N PHE A 34 -6.85 -10.39 0.03
CA PHE A 34 -7.05 -11.26 -1.12
C PHE A 34 -6.60 -12.69 -0.85
N THR A 35 -6.79 -13.21 0.36
CA THR A 35 -6.35 -14.54 0.76
C THR A 35 -7.52 -15.52 0.91
N ARG A 36 -7.19 -16.81 0.94
CA ARG A 36 -8.07 -17.91 1.34
C ARG A 36 -7.26 -18.98 2.04
N ILE A 37 -7.92 -19.74 2.89
CA ILE A 37 -7.36 -20.98 3.42
C ILE A 37 -7.54 -22.05 2.33
N ALA A 38 -6.44 -22.62 1.85
CA ALA A 38 -6.46 -23.73 0.91
C ALA A 38 -6.91 -25.03 1.61
N GLU A 39 -7.27 -26.06 0.83
CA GLU A 39 -7.60 -27.39 1.38
C GLU A 39 -6.46 -28.01 2.19
N SER A 40 -5.20 -27.59 1.92
CA SER A 40 -4.01 -27.96 2.69
C SER A 40 -3.86 -27.23 4.03
N GLY A 41 -4.78 -26.33 4.38
CA GLY A 41 -4.74 -25.52 5.61
C GLY A 41 -3.85 -24.28 5.54
N ASN A 42 -3.12 -24.08 4.44
CA ASN A 42 -2.24 -22.93 4.26
C ASN A 42 -3.00 -21.72 3.72
N GLU A 43 -2.61 -20.52 4.17
CA GLU A 43 -3.13 -19.27 3.62
C GLU A 43 -2.48 -18.96 2.27
N VAL A 44 -3.30 -18.93 1.22
CA VAL A 44 -2.88 -18.66 -0.16
C VAL A 44 -3.57 -17.42 -0.72
N VAL A 45 -2.87 -16.67 -1.55
CA VAL A 45 -3.41 -15.51 -2.28
C VAL A 45 -4.35 -16.00 -3.39
N ARG A 46 -5.48 -15.30 -3.57
CA ARG A 46 -6.45 -15.50 -4.66
C ARG A 46 -5.98 -14.78 -5.92
N TRP A 47 -4.92 -15.28 -6.55
CA TRP A 47 -4.30 -14.67 -7.73
C TRP A 47 -5.29 -14.41 -8.87
N GLU A 48 -6.26 -15.29 -9.11
CA GLU A 48 -7.32 -15.07 -10.13
C GLU A 48 -8.04 -13.73 -9.98
N ARG A 49 -8.29 -13.28 -8.74
CA ARG A 49 -8.97 -12.02 -8.46
C ARG A 49 -8.03 -10.83 -8.60
N VAL A 50 -6.80 -10.97 -8.12
CA VAL A 50 -5.75 -9.95 -8.23
C VAL A 50 -5.42 -9.70 -9.69
N ASP A 51 -5.20 -10.75 -10.47
CA ASP A 51 -4.89 -10.69 -11.90
C ASP A 51 -6.06 -10.09 -12.70
N GLY A 52 -7.30 -10.42 -12.35
CA GLY A 52 -8.48 -9.79 -12.94
C GLY A 52 -8.50 -8.27 -12.72
N TYR A 53 -8.19 -7.82 -11.51
CA TYR A 53 -8.11 -6.39 -11.23
C TYR A 53 -6.91 -5.72 -11.90
N LEU A 54 -5.73 -6.34 -11.89
CA LEU A 54 -4.56 -5.80 -12.57
C LEU A 54 -4.82 -5.64 -14.08
N LYS A 55 -5.49 -6.61 -14.69
CA LYS A 55 -5.91 -6.54 -16.10
C LYS A 55 -6.88 -5.39 -16.37
N ASP A 56 -7.89 -5.18 -15.51
CA ASP A 56 -8.79 -4.01 -15.60
C ASP A 56 -8.03 -2.68 -15.49
N LEU A 57 -6.95 -2.66 -14.70
CA LEU A 57 -6.12 -1.48 -14.47
C LEU A 57 -5.10 -1.24 -15.59
N GLY A 58 -5.01 -2.14 -16.56
CA GLY A 58 -4.06 -2.10 -17.68
C GLY A 58 -2.65 -2.56 -17.32
N MET A 59 -2.47 -3.23 -16.19
CA MET A 59 -1.17 -3.73 -15.73
C MET A 59 -0.88 -5.14 -16.25
N PRO A 60 0.39 -5.45 -16.57
CA PRO A 60 0.80 -6.80 -16.89
C PRO A 60 0.59 -7.73 -15.68
N THR A 61 0.06 -8.92 -15.92
CA THR A 61 -0.20 -9.94 -14.90
C THR A 61 0.83 -11.07 -14.88
N CYS A 62 1.88 -10.98 -15.71
CA CYS A 62 2.94 -11.98 -15.76
C CYS A 62 3.99 -11.68 -14.67
N GLY A 63 3.95 -12.45 -13.58
CA GLY A 63 4.93 -12.39 -12.49
C GLY A 63 4.30 -11.98 -11.18
N HIS A 64 4.03 -12.96 -10.32
CA HIS A 64 3.46 -12.75 -8.98
C HIS A 64 4.50 -12.26 -7.96
N ASP A 65 5.80 -12.41 -8.26
CA ASP A 65 6.94 -11.84 -7.52
C ASP A 65 7.28 -10.39 -7.94
N SER A 66 6.32 -9.68 -8.53
CA SER A 66 6.55 -8.34 -9.07
C SER A 66 6.28 -7.27 -8.02
N PHE A 67 6.97 -6.14 -8.17
CA PHE A 67 6.61 -4.91 -7.46
C PHE A 67 5.62 -4.10 -8.28
N ILE A 68 4.62 -3.54 -7.61
CA ILE A 68 3.64 -2.62 -8.19
C ILE A 68 3.87 -1.20 -7.69
N PRO A 69 3.70 -0.18 -8.54
CA PRO A 69 3.78 1.20 -8.09
C PRO A 69 2.61 1.55 -7.16
N GLU A 70 2.82 2.52 -6.28
CA GLU A 70 1.87 2.93 -5.23
C GLU A 70 0.48 3.30 -5.78
N ASN A 71 0.43 3.94 -6.95
CA ASN A 71 -0.84 4.27 -7.61
C ASN A 71 -1.68 3.02 -7.94
N ILE A 72 -1.05 1.89 -8.29
CA ILE A 72 -1.72 0.62 -8.53
C ILE A 72 -2.16 0.00 -7.21
N PHE A 73 -1.33 0.08 -6.17
CA PHE A 73 -1.71 -0.36 -4.82
C PHE A 73 -3.02 0.33 -4.37
N TYR A 74 -3.11 1.65 -4.45
CA TYR A 74 -4.34 2.37 -4.07
C TYR A 74 -5.55 1.96 -4.91
N ARG A 75 -5.38 1.79 -6.23
CA ARG A 75 -6.48 1.34 -7.11
C ARG A 75 -6.94 -0.09 -6.79
N LEU A 76 -6.03 -0.97 -6.39
CA LEU A 76 -6.37 -2.32 -5.91
C LEU A 76 -7.12 -2.27 -4.58
N ALA A 77 -6.64 -1.45 -3.64
CA ALA A 77 -7.27 -1.26 -2.34
C ALA A 77 -8.73 -0.81 -2.50
N MET A 78 -9.01 0.10 -3.43
CA MET A 78 -10.37 0.59 -3.75
C MET A 78 -11.26 -0.43 -4.46
N LYS A 79 -10.68 -1.45 -5.12
CA LYS A 79 -11.44 -2.55 -5.77
C LYS A 79 -11.70 -3.73 -4.83
N ALA A 80 -10.95 -3.83 -3.72
CA ALA A 80 -11.16 -4.82 -2.70
C ALA A 80 -12.47 -4.54 -1.94
N LYS A 81 -13.22 -5.61 -1.62
CA LYS A 81 -14.54 -5.55 -0.96
C LYS A 81 -14.60 -6.49 0.25
N ASN A 82 -13.51 -6.54 1.01
CA ASN A 82 -13.41 -7.33 2.24
C ASN A 82 -13.22 -6.38 3.43
N GLU A 83 -13.46 -6.88 4.64
CA GLU A 83 -13.42 -6.06 5.86
C GLU A 83 -12.08 -5.32 6.05
N THR A 84 -10.96 -5.97 5.72
CA THR A 84 -9.63 -5.35 5.82
C THR A 84 -9.48 -4.16 4.89
N ALA A 85 -9.90 -4.30 3.63
CA ALA A 85 -9.84 -3.21 2.66
C ALA A 85 -10.84 -2.09 2.98
N GLU A 86 -12.05 -2.43 3.42
CA GLU A 86 -13.06 -1.44 3.84
C GLU A 86 -12.56 -0.62 5.04
N ALA A 87 -11.91 -1.25 6.02
CA ALA A 87 -11.30 -0.53 7.15
C ALA A 87 -10.19 0.43 6.69
N PHE A 88 -9.35 0.01 5.74
CA PHE A 88 -8.34 0.87 5.14
C PHE A 88 -8.98 2.05 4.38
N GLN A 89 -9.98 1.77 3.54
CA GLN A 89 -10.70 2.79 2.77
C GLN A 89 -11.38 3.80 3.70
N ALA A 90 -12.04 3.35 4.77
CA ALA A 90 -12.67 4.21 5.77
C ALA A 90 -11.64 5.11 6.45
N LYS A 91 -10.49 4.56 6.88
CA LYS A 91 -9.42 5.36 7.45
C LYS A 91 -8.91 6.45 6.49
N VAL A 92 -8.72 6.08 5.22
CA VAL A 92 -8.30 7.05 4.20
C VAL A 92 -9.37 8.13 3.97
N ALA A 93 -10.63 7.73 3.89
CA ALA A 93 -11.75 8.63 3.59
C ALA A 93 -12.14 9.56 4.76
N ASP A 94 -12.08 9.06 6.00
CA ASP A 94 -12.55 9.78 7.18
C ASP A 94 -11.44 10.57 7.89
N GLU A 95 -10.20 10.10 7.79
CA GLU A 95 -9.06 10.68 8.52
C GLU A 95 -8.06 11.35 7.57
N VAL A 96 -7.48 10.57 6.65
CA VAL A 96 -6.33 11.02 5.84
C VAL A 96 -6.72 12.11 4.85
N LEU A 97 -7.70 11.85 3.97
CA LEU A 97 -8.12 12.81 2.94
C LEU A 97 -8.71 14.09 3.55
N PRO A 98 -9.57 14.05 4.60
CA PRO A 98 -10.05 15.25 5.25
C PRO A 98 -8.95 16.06 5.91
N SER A 99 -7.94 15.40 6.51
CA SER A 99 -6.79 16.08 7.11
C SER A 99 -5.96 16.81 6.06
N ILE A 100 -5.58 16.12 4.96
CA ILE A 100 -4.86 16.73 3.84
C ILE A 100 -5.65 17.91 3.26
N ARG A 101 -6.96 17.76 3.05
CA ARG A 101 -7.81 18.84 2.53
C ARG A 101 -7.84 20.07 3.45
N LYS A 102 -7.85 19.87 4.77
CA LYS A 102 -7.95 20.96 5.76
C LYS A 102 -6.60 21.62 6.06
N HIS A 103 -5.54 20.83 6.13
CA HIS A 103 -4.24 21.24 6.70
C HIS A 103 -3.09 21.16 5.70
N GLY A 104 -3.31 20.62 4.50
CA GLY A 104 -2.29 20.44 3.46
C GLY A 104 -1.41 19.20 3.63
N ALA A 105 -1.47 18.54 4.79
CA ALA A 105 -0.69 17.34 5.08
C ALA A 105 -1.41 16.41 6.06
N TYR A 106 -1.06 15.13 6.02
CA TYR A 106 -1.38 14.15 7.07
C TYR A 106 -0.08 13.75 7.76
N MET A 107 -0.08 13.76 9.09
CA MET A 107 1.07 13.38 9.92
C MET A 107 0.57 12.48 11.05
N THR A 108 1.30 11.41 11.35
CA THR A 108 1.02 10.58 12.52
C THR A 108 1.42 11.31 13.80
N PRO A 109 0.88 10.95 14.98
CA PRO A 109 1.28 11.55 16.26
C PRO A 109 2.79 11.50 16.50
N GLU A 110 3.44 10.38 16.18
CA GLU A 110 4.91 10.24 16.26
C GLU A 110 5.63 11.22 15.33
N THR A 111 5.13 11.43 14.11
CA THR A 111 5.71 12.43 13.20
C THR A 111 5.53 13.84 13.78
N ILE A 112 4.37 14.15 14.36
CA ILE A 112 4.12 15.45 14.99
C ILE A 112 5.08 15.69 16.15
N GLU A 113 5.30 14.71 17.03
CA GLU A 113 6.25 14.82 18.13
C GLU A 113 7.68 15.08 17.62
N LYS A 114 8.11 14.35 16.59
CA LYS A 114 9.43 14.56 15.97
C LYS A 114 9.59 15.98 15.43
N VAL A 115 8.58 16.48 14.74
CA VAL A 115 8.56 17.83 14.17
C VAL A 115 8.58 18.91 15.24
N LEU A 116 7.85 18.71 16.35
CA LEU A 116 7.87 19.63 17.48
C LEU A 116 9.22 19.63 18.19
N SER A 117 9.89 18.47 18.25
CA SER A 117 11.22 18.33 18.85
C SER A 117 12.35 18.83 17.96
N ASP A 118 12.18 18.77 16.64
CA ASP A 118 13.15 19.19 15.63
C ASP A 118 12.42 19.71 14.37
N PRO A 119 12.18 21.03 14.27
CA PRO A 119 11.43 21.62 13.17
C PRO A 119 12.10 21.47 11.79
N ASP A 120 13.41 21.22 11.75
CA ASP A 120 14.15 21.05 10.49
C ASP A 120 13.82 19.70 9.81
N THR A 121 13.10 18.80 10.49
CA THR A 121 12.70 17.49 9.94
C THR A 121 11.69 17.53 8.77
N ILE A 122 11.03 18.66 8.51
CA ILE A 122 10.10 18.83 7.37
C ILE A 122 10.65 19.76 6.28
N ILE A 123 11.80 20.38 6.52
CA ILE A 123 12.39 21.30 5.55
C ILE A 123 13.26 20.49 4.58
N PRO A 124 12.93 20.43 3.28
CA PRO A 124 13.70 19.67 2.29
C PRO A 124 15.10 20.25 2.05
#